data_AF-A0A7X3RN17-F1
#
_entry.id   AF-A0A7X3RN17-F1
#
_cell.length_a   1.000
_cell.length_b   1.000
_cell.length_c   1.000
_cell.angle_alpha   90.00
_cell.angle_beta   90.00
_cell.angle_gamma   90.00
#
_symmetry.space_group_name_H-M   'P 1'
#
loop_
_entity.id
_entity.type
_entity.pdbx_description
1 polymer ?
#
loop_
_entity_poly.entity_id
_entity_poly.type
_entity_poly.pdbx_seq_one_letter_code
_entity_poly.pdbx_strand_id
1 'polypeptide(L)'
;MDFKEGLIDYEAFGAKGDGVTDDMPAICEAHAYANAHGLSVRTKPGATYHLGGRALTAIIATDTDWNTSRFTIDDTQVEDHKAHLFEVRSLLEPEELQIDRLTRDQKQVDARPKRDCHVLVENAHKRLYIRRGLNQNDGAPQHDCFILRRDGSVEADIDWEYDQITRVEARPIDEQTLYLRGGVFTTFANREHHPNGYNYWNRNIVISRSNTEVAGLTHYVVGETAVGCPYSGFISVQQCAHITLRNCFATGHKIYSTIGAAGKPVSMGTYDYNANNVVGFTMIGCRMNHITDRTRWGVIGSNFCKDILLEDCHLSRMDTHMGVSGTYVIRRCSLGHMGLNAIGRGQLTVEDSTLYGSSLVSFRRDYGSTWEGALKIRNCRWIPACGDICQPHMINVSNDGMHDFGYPCSMPEEVVIDGLFVDDSNTPDNYQGMYFFTAPDDFHDGVEQASASEERPFPYTPCQQVRLRGLTTASGLRPRLSPSATMTAHTAVIEEE
;
A
#
# COMPACT_ATOMS: atom_id res chain seq x y z
N MET A 1 -19.85 -11.85 36.00
CA MET A 1 -18.95 -12.77 35.28
C MET A 1 -17.67 -12.84 36.09
N ASP A 2 -17.13 -14.04 36.33
CA ASP A 2 -15.85 -14.21 37.01
C ASP A 2 -14.80 -14.53 35.94
N PHE A 3 -13.89 -13.60 35.68
CA PHE A 3 -12.91 -13.70 34.60
C PHE A 3 -11.58 -14.16 35.17
N LYS A 4 -11.07 -15.30 34.68
CA LYS A 4 -9.74 -15.75 35.07
C LYS A 4 -8.70 -14.75 34.58
N GLU A 5 -7.83 -14.32 35.49
CA GLU A 5 -6.68 -13.44 35.19
C GLU A 5 -7.05 -12.06 34.59
N GLY A 6 -8.30 -11.62 34.70
CA GLY A 6 -8.75 -10.35 34.13
C GLY A 6 -8.85 -10.34 32.60
N LEU A 7 -8.92 -11.51 31.97
CA LEU A 7 -9.05 -11.66 30.52
C LEU A 7 -10.50 -11.96 30.13
N ILE A 8 -10.96 -11.31 29.06
CA ILE A 8 -12.27 -11.52 28.47
C ILE A 8 -12.19 -12.59 27.39
N ASP A 9 -12.96 -13.66 27.53
CA ASP A 9 -13.18 -14.64 26.46
C ASP A 9 -14.56 -14.45 25.81
N TYR A 10 -14.73 -14.97 24.60
CA TYR A 10 -15.99 -14.82 23.86
C TYR A 10 -17.10 -15.72 24.42
N GLU A 11 -16.73 -16.85 25.02
CA GLU A 11 -17.67 -17.83 25.59
C GLU A 11 -18.44 -17.28 26.81
N ALA A 12 -17.83 -16.39 27.60
CA ALA A 12 -18.49 -15.67 28.68
C ALA A 12 -19.68 -14.81 28.21
N PHE A 13 -19.69 -14.47 26.92
CA PHE A 13 -20.75 -13.71 26.24
C PHE A 13 -21.60 -14.58 25.31
N GLY A 14 -21.44 -15.92 25.39
CA GLY A 14 -22.31 -16.88 24.72
C GLY A 14 -21.81 -17.41 23.38
N ALA A 15 -20.60 -17.05 22.95
CA ALA A 15 -19.99 -17.66 21.75
C ALA A 15 -19.87 -19.17 21.91
N LYS A 16 -20.09 -19.91 20.82
CA LYS A 16 -19.99 -21.37 20.76
C LYS A 16 -18.63 -21.82 20.26
N GLY A 17 -18.04 -21.11 19.29
CA GLY A 17 -16.75 -21.48 18.73
C GLY A 17 -16.77 -22.86 18.07
N ASP A 18 -17.91 -23.25 17.51
CA ASP A 18 -18.17 -24.56 16.87
C ASP A 18 -18.01 -24.53 15.34
N GLY A 19 -17.74 -23.36 14.77
CA GLY A 19 -17.56 -23.12 13.34
C GLY A 19 -18.86 -23.01 12.54
N VAL A 20 -20.02 -23.00 13.21
CA VAL A 20 -21.34 -23.00 12.58
C VAL A 20 -22.22 -21.89 13.15
N THR A 21 -22.24 -21.72 14.47
CA THR A 21 -23.03 -20.70 15.14
C THR A 21 -22.45 -19.32 14.82
N ASP A 22 -23.31 -18.38 14.41
CA ASP A 22 -22.90 -16.98 14.25
C ASP A 22 -22.52 -16.39 15.61
N ASP A 23 -21.21 -16.35 15.85
CA ASP A 23 -20.59 -15.90 17.10
C ASP A 23 -20.40 -14.39 17.13
N MET A 24 -20.66 -13.68 16.03
CA MET A 24 -20.39 -12.25 15.91
C MET A 24 -21.06 -11.38 17.00
N PRO A 25 -22.31 -11.62 17.45
CA PRO A 25 -22.90 -10.84 18.55
C PRO A 25 -22.15 -11.03 19.87
N ALA A 26 -21.78 -12.26 20.22
CA ALA A 26 -21.05 -12.53 21.45
C ALA A 26 -19.67 -11.88 21.40
N ILE A 27 -19.02 -11.88 20.23
CA ILE A 27 -17.76 -11.18 19.98
C ILE A 27 -17.94 -9.66 20.19
N CYS A 28 -19.00 -9.06 19.63
CA CYS A 28 -19.31 -7.64 19.83
C CYS A 28 -19.51 -7.31 21.32
N GLU A 29 -20.28 -8.11 22.05
CA GLU A 29 -20.54 -7.88 23.47
C GLU A 29 -19.27 -8.03 24.33
N ALA A 30 -18.45 -9.04 24.04
CA ALA A 30 -17.19 -9.27 24.73
C ALA A 30 -16.24 -8.08 24.56
N HIS A 31 -16.08 -7.58 23.33
CA HIS A 31 -15.25 -6.41 23.05
C HIS A 31 -15.81 -5.12 23.65
N ALA A 32 -17.14 -4.92 23.62
CA ALA A 32 -17.76 -3.78 24.27
C ALA A 32 -17.51 -3.78 25.78
N TYR A 33 -17.61 -4.94 26.44
CA TYR A 33 -17.30 -5.08 27.86
C TYR A 33 -15.81 -4.85 28.14
N ALA A 34 -14.92 -5.45 27.35
CA ALA A 34 -13.47 -5.29 27.47
C ALA A 34 -13.05 -3.82 27.39
N ASN A 35 -13.56 -3.09 26.39
CA ASN A 35 -13.28 -1.67 26.22
C ASN A 35 -13.79 -0.82 27.39
N ALA A 36 -15.01 -1.09 27.88
CA ALA A 36 -15.59 -0.34 28.98
C ALA A 36 -14.83 -0.52 30.31
N HIS A 37 -14.10 -1.62 30.47
CA HIS A 37 -13.37 -1.96 31.70
C HIS A 37 -11.84 -1.92 31.54
N GLY A 38 -11.33 -1.59 30.35
CA GLY A 38 -9.90 -1.58 30.07
C GLY A 38 -9.24 -2.97 30.18
N LEU A 39 -9.99 -4.03 29.87
CA LEU A 39 -9.53 -5.42 29.97
C LEU A 39 -9.12 -5.96 28.60
N SER A 40 -8.13 -6.84 28.55
CA SER A 40 -7.74 -7.50 27.30
C SER A 40 -8.70 -8.63 26.94
N VAL A 41 -8.84 -8.87 25.64
CA VAL A 41 -9.56 -10.03 25.11
C VAL A 41 -8.58 -11.16 24.79
N ARG A 42 -8.90 -12.39 25.18
CA ARG A 42 -8.17 -13.58 24.76
C ARG A 42 -9.15 -14.68 24.39
N THR A 43 -9.01 -15.22 23.19
CA THR A 43 -9.88 -16.32 22.74
C THR A 43 -9.41 -17.67 23.22
N LYS A 44 -10.33 -18.64 23.22
CA LYS A 44 -10.03 -20.02 23.56
C LYS A 44 -9.19 -20.69 22.46
N PRO A 45 -7.99 -21.21 22.76
CA PRO A 45 -7.17 -21.92 21.78
C PRO A 45 -7.94 -23.08 21.13
N GLY A 46 -7.92 -23.14 19.80
CA GLY A 46 -8.57 -24.20 19.01
C GLY A 46 -10.08 -24.03 18.80
N ALA A 47 -10.72 -23.01 19.38
CA ALA A 47 -12.08 -22.63 19.00
C ALA A 47 -12.16 -22.19 17.53
N THR A 48 -13.29 -22.44 16.88
CA THR A 48 -13.56 -21.98 15.51
C THR A 48 -14.80 -21.08 15.53
N TYR A 49 -14.63 -19.78 15.42
CA TYR A 49 -15.75 -18.83 15.44
C TYR A 49 -16.28 -18.61 14.02
N HIS A 50 -17.58 -18.71 13.81
CA HIS A 50 -18.18 -18.30 12.55
C HIS A 50 -18.65 -16.85 12.65
N LEU A 51 -18.14 -16.00 11.76
CA LEU A 51 -18.51 -14.60 11.67
C LEU A 51 -19.64 -14.49 10.65
N GLY A 52 -20.88 -14.52 11.11
CA GLY A 52 -22.04 -14.66 10.25
C GLY A 52 -22.31 -13.45 9.35
N GLY A 53 -23.32 -13.60 8.48
CA GLY A 53 -23.66 -12.62 7.44
C GLY A 53 -24.22 -11.29 7.95
N ARG A 54 -24.49 -11.14 9.26
CA ARG A 54 -25.05 -9.92 9.83
C ARG A 54 -24.09 -8.73 9.76
N ALA A 55 -24.66 -7.54 9.61
CA ALA A 55 -23.93 -6.28 9.63
C ALA A 55 -23.58 -5.85 11.07
N LEU A 56 -22.69 -6.62 11.72
CA LEU A 56 -22.18 -6.37 13.06
C LEU A 56 -20.66 -6.10 13.00
N THR A 57 -20.20 -5.16 13.81
CA THR A 57 -18.79 -4.78 13.92
C THR A 57 -18.36 -4.82 15.39
N ALA A 58 -17.28 -5.54 15.68
CA ALA A 58 -16.67 -5.53 17.00
C ALA A 58 -15.63 -4.41 17.09
N ILE A 59 -15.85 -3.48 18.02
CA ILE A 59 -14.91 -2.38 18.27
C ILE A 59 -13.79 -2.88 19.17
N ILE A 60 -12.54 -2.77 18.75
CA ILE A 60 -11.36 -3.16 19.54
C ILE A 60 -10.62 -1.90 19.97
N ALA A 61 -10.51 -1.66 21.27
CA ALA A 61 -9.70 -0.58 21.84
C ALA A 61 -8.73 -1.06 22.93
N THR A 62 -8.63 -2.37 23.13
CA THR A 62 -7.77 -3.03 24.11
C THR A 62 -6.98 -4.16 23.45
N ASP A 63 -5.89 -4.59 24.10
CA ASP A 63 -5.09 -5.72 23.64
C ASP A 63 -5.98 -6.95 23.38
N THR A 64 -5.78 -7.59 22.23
CA THR A 64 -6.54 -8.77 21.83
C THR A 64 -5.60 -9.88 21.37
N ASP A 65 -5.72 -11.05 21.99
CA ASP A 65 -4.98 -12.25 21.66
C ASP A 65 -5.94 -13.34 21.16
N TRP A 66 -6.06 -13.43 19.84
CA TRP A 66 -6.83 -14.48 19.17
C TRP A 66 -6.15 -15.86 19.21
N ASN A 67 -4.96 -15.95 19.81
CA ASN A 67 -4.21 -17.17 20.01
C ASN A 67 -4.13 -18.01 18.72
N THR A 68 -4.45 -19.31 18.79
CA THR A 68 -4.58 -20.20 17.64
C THR A 68 -6.05 -20.45 17.25
N SER A 69 -6.98 -19.57 17.64
CA SER A 69 -8.38 -19.70 17.25
C SER A 69 -8.56 -19.49 15.75
N ARG A 70 -9.60 -20.11 15.20
CA ARG A 70 -9.96 -20.03 13.79
C ARG A 70 -11.21 -19.17 13.62
N PHE A 71 -11.30 -18.47 12.50
CA PHE A 71 -12.44 -17.64 12.15
C PHE A 71 -12.87 -17.98 10.73
N THR A 72 -14.16 -18.29 10.55
CA THR A 72 -14.75 -18.54 9.23
C THR A 72 -15.61 -17.34 8.86
N ILE A 73 -15.30 -16.72 7.73
CA ILE A 73 -16.07 -15.63 7.11
C ILE A 73 -16.67 -16.17 5.82
N ASP A 74 -17.99 -16.12 5.70
CA ASP A 74 -18.68 -16.53 4.46
C ASP A 74 -19.27 -15.29 3.77
N ASP A 75 -18.57 -14.80 2.76
CA ASP A 75 -18.98 -13.63 1.97
C ASP A 75 -19.89 -14.00 0.78
N THR A 76 -20.39 -15.23 0.72
CA THR A 76 -21.30 -15.62 -0.37
C THR A 76 -22.69 -15.02 -0.20
N GLN A 77 -23.12 -14.73 1.04
CA GLN A 77 -24.40 -14.09 1.37
C GLN A 77 -24.28 -13.27 2.67
N VAL A 78 -24.30 -11.94 2.56
CA VAL A 78 -24.18 -11.02 3.71
C VAL A 78 -25.22 -9.90 3.63
N GLU A 79 -25.62 -9.34 4.77
CA GLU A 79 -26.56 -8.22 4.85
C GLU A 79 -25.97 -6.92 4.29
N ASP A 80 -24.70 -6.64 4.64
CA ASP A 80 -23.96 -5.47 4.16
C ASP A 80 -22.48 -5.82 3.96
N HIS A 81 -22.01 -5.75 2.71
CA HIS A 81 -20.61 -6.00 2.37
C HIS A 81 -19.68 -4.84 2.75
N LYS A 82 -20.23 -3.67 3.13
CA LYS A 82 -19.46 -2.49 3.52
C LYS A 82 -19.19 -2.44 5.02
N ALA A 83 -19.88 -3.26 5.81
CA ALA A 83 -19.67 -3.36 7.25
C ALA A 83 -18.37 -4.11 7.56
N HIS A 84 -17.54 -3.49 8.40
CA HIS A 84 -16.31 -4.10 8.91
C HIS A 84 -16.64 -5.21 9.91
N LEU A 85 -15.80 -6.25 9.98
CA LEU A 85 -15.93 -7.27 11.02
C LEU A 85 -15.35 -6.75 12.33
N PHE A 86 -14.16 -6.16 12.27
CA PHE A 86 -13.49 -5.56 13.41
C PHE A 86 -13.05 -4.14 13.09
N GLU A 87 -13.22 -3.23 14.04
CA GLU A 87 -12.74 -1.86 13.95
C GLU A 87 -11.84 -1.56 15.14
N VAL A 88 -10.54 -1.41 14.87
CA VAL A 88 -9.51 -1.08 15.85
C VAL A 88 -9.38 0.43 15.90
N ARG A 89 -9.87 1.04 16.98
CA ARG A 89 -9.96 2.50 17.10
C ARG A 89 -9.56 2.99 18.49
N SER A 90 -9.13 4.26 18.54
CA SER A 90 -8.93 4.94 19.82
C SER A 90 -10.27 5.24 20.50
N LEU A 91 -10.27 5.27 21.83
CA LEU A 91 -11.38 5.83 22.62
C LEU A 91 -11.16 7.32 22.92
N LEU A 92 -10.05 7.90 22.47
CA LEU A 92 -9.80 9.33 22.57
C LEU A 92 -10.60 10.05 21.48
N GLU A 93 -11.31 11.10 21.88
CA GLU A 93 -12.01 11.97 20.94
C GLU A 93 -11.00 12.73 20.05
N PRO A 94 -11.30 12.91 18.76
CA PRO A 94 -10.56 13.82 17.89
C PRO A 94 -10.41 15.21 18.51
N GLU A 95 -9.28 15.87 18.25
CA GLU A 95 -9.05 17.23 18.71
C GLU A 95 -9.43 18.26 17.64
N GLU A 96 -10.15 19.31 18.04
CA GLU A 96 -10.42 20.44 17.16
C GLU A 96 -9.15 21.29 17.02
N LEU A 97 -8.61 21.35 15.81
CA LEU A 97 -7.46 22.19 15.46
C LEU A 97 -7.84 23.14 14.34
N GLN A 98 -7.32 24.36 14.42
CA GLN A 98 -7.35 25.32 13.33
C GLN A 98 -5.95 25.45 12.72
N ILE A 99 -5.86 25.16 11.43
CA ILE A 99 -4.68 25.39 10.61
C ILE A 99 -5.21 26.00 9.31
N ASP A 100 -4.89 27.27 9.05
CA ASP A 100 -5.46 27.99 7.91
C ASP A 100 -4.64 27.81 6.63
N ARG A 101 -3.31 27.69 6.80
CA ARG A 101 -2.31 27.59 5.72
C ARG A 101 -1.15 26.73 6.17
N LEU A 102 -0.50 26.09 5.19
CA LEU A 102 0.75 25.37 5.38
C LEU A 102 1.65 25.62 4.18
N THR A 103 2.95 25.65 4.42
CA THR A 103 3.95 25.63 3.34
C THR A 103 4.58 24.25 3.26
N ARG A 104 5.05 23.88 2.06
CA ARG A 104 5.77 22.63 1.88
C ARG A 104 6.99 22.56 2.80
N ASP A 105 7.27 21.37 3.33
CA ASP A 105 8.36 21.06 4.24
C ASP A 105 8.37 21.89 5.56
N GLN A 106 7.26 22.56 5.90
CA GLN A 106 7.12 23.29 7.15
C GLN A 106 7.30 22.37 8.35
N LYS A 107 8.19 22.75 9.27
CA LYS A 107 8.57 21.93 10.44
C LYS A 107 7.84 22.30 11.72
N GLN A 108 7.12 23.42 11.72
CA GLN A 108 6.50 23.99 12.91
C GLN A 108 5.22 24.73 12.54
N VAL A 109 4.16 24.52 13.30
CA VAL A 109 2.89 25.28 13.23
C VAL A 109 2.59 25.93 14.58
N ASP A 110 1.62 26.85 14.62
CA ASP A 110 1.18 27.53 15.86
C ASP A 110 0.11 26.75 16.64
N ALA A 111 -0.55 25.78 16.01
CA ALA A 111 -1.48 24.89 16.68
C ALA A 111 -0.78 24.09 17.79
N ARG A 112 -1.45 23.94 18.94
CA ARG A 112 -0.94 23.23 20.12
C ARG A 112 -1.97 22.21 20.59
N PRO A 113 -1.97 20.98 20.03
CA PRO A 113 -2.88 19.95 20.49
C PRO A 113 -2.52 19.52 21.92
N LYS A 114 -3.49 18.98 22.65
CA LYS A 114 -3.30 18.46 24.01
C LYS A 114 -2.48 17.18 24.00
N ARG A 115 -2.54 16.42 22.90
CA ARG A 115 -1.76 15.21 22.64
C ARG A 115 -1.04 15.30 21.31
N ASP A 116 -0.06 14.44 21.08
CA ASP A 116 0.48 14.28 19.74
C ASP A 116 -0.64 13.69 18.86
N CYS A 117 -0.82 14.21 17.66
CA CYS A 117 -1.93 13.85 16.78
C CYS A 117 -1.42 13.43 15.40
N HIS A 118 -2.02 12.40 14.83
CA HIS A 118 -2.05 12.25 13.39
C HIS A 118 -3.01 13.30 12.83
N VAL A 119 -2.50 14.20 12.00
CA VAL A 119 -3.28 15.28 11.39
C VAL A 119 -3.42 15.00 9.90
N LEU A 120 -4.66 15.04 9.41
CA LEU A 120 -4.97 15.15 7.98
C LEU A 120 -5.45 16.56 7.68
N VAL A 121 -4.88 17.17 6.64
CA VAL A 121 -5.31 18.46 6.11
C VAL A 121 -5.77 18.30 4.68
N GLU A 122 -6.77 19.07 4.27
CA GLU A 122 -7.33 19.01 2.92
C GLU A 122 -7.62 20.43 2.39
N ASN A 123 -7.38 20.63 1.11
CA ASN A 123 -7.91 21.73 0.31
C ASN A 123 -8.80 21.15 -0.80
N ALA A 124 -10.12 21.26 -0.63
CA ALA A 124 -11.11 20.74 -1.56
C ALA A 124 -11.13 21.48 -2.91
N HIS A 125 -10.53 22.68 -3.00
CA HIS A 125 -10.51 23.50 -4.21
C HIS A 125 -9.41 23.12 -5.20
N LYS A 126 -8.47 22.24 -4.80
CA LYS A 126 -7.39 21.75 -5.65
C LYS A 126 -7.51 20.25 -5.84
N ARG A 127 -7.25 19.78 -7.07
CA ARG A 127 -7.27 18.35 -7.43
C ARG A 127 -5.86 17.90 -7.77
N LEU A 128 -5.45 16.78 -7.19
CA LEU A 128 -4.19 16.09 -7.45
C LEU A 128 -4.47 14.66 -7.91
N TYR A 129 -3.47 14.01 -8.50
CA TYR A 129 -3.54 12.61 -8.92
C TYR A 129 -4.69 12.38 -9.93
N ILE A 130 -4.87 13.32 -10.86
CA ILE A 130 -5.86 13.22 -11.93
C ILE A 130 -5.42 12.08 -12.86
N ARG A 131 -6.11 10.94 -12.77
CA ARG A 131 -5.63 9.69 -13.35
C ARG A 131 -5.81 9.68 -14.87
N ARG A 132 -4.79 9.22 -15.61
CA ARG A 132 -4.88 9.00 -17.06
C ARG A 132 -5.11 7.54 -17.41
N GLY A 133 -5.85 7.30 -18.49
CA GLY A 133 -6.02 6.01 -19.15
C GLY A 133 -7.28 5.25 -18.78
N LEU A 134 -7.26 3.92 -18.85
CA LEU A 134 -8.49 3.10 -18.80
C LEU A 134 -9.38 3.33 -17.56
N ASN A 135 -8.77 3.78 -16.45
CA ASN A 135 -9.44 4.08 -15.19
C ASN A 135 -9.43 5.59 -14.86
N GLN A 136 -9.41 6.45 -15.87
CA GLN A 136 -9.39 7.91 -15.73
C GLN A 136 -10.43 8.44 -14.73
N ASN A 137 -10.07 9.50 -14.01
CA ASN A 137 -10.92 10.17 -13.02
C ASN A 137 -10.53 11.64 -12.84
N ASP A 138 -11.31 12.37 -12.04
CA ASP A 138 -11.12 13.80 -11.77
C ASP A 138 -10.14 14.07 -10.61
N GLY A 139 -9.23 13.13 -10.33
CA GLY A 139 -8.28 13.20 -9.21
C GLY A 139 -8.91 13.08 -7.82
N ALA A 140 -8.14 13.45 -6.80
CA ALA A 140 -8.55 13.55 -5.41
C ALA A 140 -8.34 15.00 -4.90
N PRO A 141 -9.10 15.46 -3.89
CA PRO A 141 -8.77 16.71 -3.19
C PRO A 141 -7.30 16.71 -2.76
N GLN A 142 -6.63 17.85 -2.85
CA GLN A 142 -5.30 18.02 -2.28
C GLN A 142 -5.37 17.74 -0.78
N HIS A 143 -4.76 16.66 -0.33
CA HIS A 143 -4.68 16.35 1.09
C HIS A 143 -3.31 15.76 1.42
N ASP A 144 -2.98 15.86 2.69
CA ASP A 144 -1.73 15.35 3.23
C ASP A 144 -1.94 14.93 4.70
N CYS A 145 -1.06 14.06 5.19
CA CYS A 145 -1.04 13.63 6.57
C CYS A 145 0.35 13.77 7.20
N PHE A 146 0.39 14.15 8.47
CA PHE A 146 1.62 14.31 9.25
C PHE A 146 1.33 14.11 10.74
N ILE A 147 2.38 14.00 11.55
CA ILE A 147 2.25 13.98 13.00
C ILE A 147 2.49 15.40 13.53
N LEU A 148 1.51 15.93 14.24
CA LEU A 148 1.64 17.19 14.96
C LEU A 148 1.90 16.90 16.43
N ARG A 149 3.08 17.31 16.90
CA ARG A 149 3.45 17.19 18.31
C ARG A 149 2.80 18.29 19.15
N ARG A 150 2.68 18.06 20.46
CA ARG A 150 2.13 19.04 21.43
C ARG A 150 2.79 20.41 21.39
N ASP A 151 4.09 20.47 21.06
CA ASP A 151 4.86 21.71 20.96
C ASP A 151 4.69 22.43 19.60
N GLY A 152 3.90 21.85 18.69
CA GLY A 152 3.65 22.34 17.35
C GLY A 152 4.66 21.90 16.30
N SER A 153 5.63 21.05 16.65
CA SER A 153 6.55 20.48 15.67
C SER A 153 5.85 19.46 14.77
N VAL A 154 6.27 19.44 13.50
CA VAL A 154 5.73 18.56 12.46
C VAL A 154 6.72 17.43 12.19
N GLU A 155 6.23 16.20 12.28
CA GLU A 155 6.92 14.99 11.86
C GLU A 155 6.24 14.41 10.61
N ALA A 156 7.08 13.92 9.69
CA ALA A 156 6.76 13.64 8.29
C ALA A 156 6.39 14.92 7.52
N ASP A 157 7.26 15.27 6.57
CA ASP A 157 7.26 16.57 5.91
C ASP A 157 5.96 16.85 5.17
N ILE A 158 5.47 18.09 5.21
CA ILE A 158 4.30 18.50 4.42
C ILE A 158 4.66 18.51 2.94
N ASP A 159 3.90 17.81 2.11
CA ASP A 159 4.22 17.56 0.70
C ASP A 159 3.83 18.71 -0.22
N TRP A 160 2.92 19.58 0.22
CA TRP A 160 2.32 20.59 -0.64
C TRP A 160 2.21 21.97 -0.01
N GLU A 161 2.06 22.96 -0.87
CA GLU A 161 1.61 24.30 -0.49
C GLU A 161 0.09 24.30 -0.28
N TYR A 162 -0.35 24.86 0.85
CA TYR A 162 -1.74 25.10 1.22
C TYR A 162 -1.95 26.60 1.45
N ASP A 163 -2.44 27.29 0.43
CA ASP A 163 -2.88 28.68 0.53
C ASP A 163 -4.19 28.83 1.32
N GLN A 164 -4.95 27.75 1.39
CA GLN A 164 -6.15 27.57 2.21
C GLN A 164 -6.26 26.10 2.63
N ILE A 165 -6.82 25.87 3.83
CA ILE A 165 -7.25 24.56 4.30
C ILE A 165 -8.76 24.58 4.49
N THR A 166 -9.45 23.61 3.88
CA THR A 166 -10.91 23.45 3.94
C THR A 166 -11.35 22.43 4.99
N ARG A 167 -10.46 21.53 5.41
CA ARG A 167 -10.72 20.52 6.45
C ARG A 167 -9.43 20.15 7.18
N VAL A 168 -9.53 20.02 8.49
CA VAL A 168 -8.50 19.49 9.38
C VAL A 168 -9.13 18.37 10.19
N GLU A 169 -8.48 17.21 10.24
CA GLU A 169 -8.81 16.14 11.18
C GLU A 169 -7.59 15.82 12.03
N ALA A 170 -7.69 15.99 13.34
CA ALA A 170 -6.63 15.63 14.27
C ALA A 170 -7.06 14.46 15.14
N ARG A 171 -6.43 13.30 14.92
CA ARG A 171 -6.68 12.08 15.69
C ARG A 171 -5.55 11.89 16.70
N PRO A 172 -5.85 11.89 18.02
CA PRO A 172 -4.83 11.65 19.03
C PRO A 172 -4.09 10.34 18.81
N ILE A 173 -2.79 10.38 19.08
CA ILE A 173 -1.95 9.19 19.16
C ILE A 173 -2.00 8.70 20.60
N ASP A 174 -2.56 7.50 20.79
CA ASP A 174 -2.53 6.82 22.09
C ASP A 174 -1.09 6.60 22.57
N GLU A 175 -0.80 6.90 23.83
CA GLU A 175 0.55 6.75 24.39
C GLU A 175 1.03 5.29 24.43
N GLN A 176 0.10 4.35 24.62
CA GLN A 176 0.40 2.92 24.71
C GLN A 176 0.10 2.21 23.40
N THR A 177 1.00 1.31 23.02
CA THR A 177 0.78 0.41 21.88
C THR A 177 -0.36 -0.56 22.18
N LEU A 178 -1.29 -0.69 21.24
CA LEU A 178 -2.29 -1.77 21.24
C LEU A 178 -1.77 -2.94 20.42
N TYR A 179 -1.91 -4.15 20.95
CA TYR A 179 -1.46 -5.35 20.29
C TYR A 179 -2.63 -6.27 19.91
N LEU A 180 -2.66 -6.66 18.63
CA LEU A 180 -3.46 -7.76 18.12
C LEU A 180 -2.56 -8.95 17.83
N ARG A 181 -2.85 -10.12 18.41
CA ARG A 181 -1.97 -11.30 18.33
C ARG A 181 -2.71 -12.53 17.82
N GLY A 182 -2.09 -13.23 16.88
CA GLY A 182 -2.56 -14.53 16.39
C GLY A 182 -3.85 -14.47 15.59
N GLY A 183 -4.59 -15.58 15.60
CA GLY A 183 -5.81 -15.77 14.83
C GLY A 183 -5.56 -16.30 13.42
N VAL A 184 -6.39 -17.26 13.02
CA VAL A 184 -6.40 -17.84 11.67
C VAL A 184 -7.76 -17.58 11.03
N PHE A 185 -7.81 -16.64 10.10
CA PHE A 185 -9.02 -16.24 9.41
C PHE A 185 -9.09 -16.92 8.04
N THR A 186 -10.26 -17.44 7.69
CA THR A 186 -10.54 -18.00 6.37
C THR A 186 -11.78 -17.34 5.80
N THR A 187 -11.62 -16.63 4.69
CA THR A 187 -12.70 -16.01 3.95
C THR A 187 -13.09 -16.87 2.76
N PHE A 188 -14.35 -17.30 2.71
CA PHE A 188 -14.99 -17.80 1.50
C PHE A 188 -15.38 -16.60 0.65
N ALA A 189 -14.65 -16.37 -0.43
CA ALA A 189 -14.76 -15.17 -1.24
C ALA A 189 -16.16 -14.96 -1.81
N ASN A 190 -16.53 -13.68 -1.93
CA ASN A 190 -17.77 -13.26 -2.57
C ASN A 190 -17.87 -13.79 -4.01
N ARG A 191 -19.11 -13.93 -4.48
CA ARG A 191 -19.44 -14.37 -5.84
C ARG A 191 -20.18 -13.29 -6.62
N GLU A 192 -20.05 -12.04 -6.18
CA GLU A 192 -20.75 -10.92 -6.77
C GLU A 192 -20.17 -10.62 -8.16
N HIS A 193 -21.06 -10.38 -9.13
CA HIS A 193 -20.67 -10.16 -10.52
C HIS A 193 -21.25 -8.85 -11.02
N HIS A 194 -20.36 -7.87 -11.23
CA HIS A 194 -20.66 -6.59 -11.85
C HIS A 194 -19.99 -6.52 -13.22
N PRO A 195 -20.73 -6.68 -14.33
CA PRO A 195 -20.13 -6.61 -15.67
C PRO A 195 -19.66 -5.19 -16.04
N ASN A 196 -20.22 -4.16 -15.38
CA ASN A 196 -19.95 -2.74 -15.66
C ASN A 196 -19.53 -2.02 -14.37
N GLY A 197 -18.28 -2.22 -13.95
CA GLY A 197 -17.74 -1.68 -12.70
C GLY A 197 -17.64 -2.73 -11.60
N TYR A 198 -17.53 -2.29 -10.36
CA TYR A 198 -17.37 -3.14 -9.18
C TYR A 198 -17.56 -2.34 -7.89
N ASN A 199 -17.83 -3.05 -6.80
CA ASN A 199 -17.84 -2.51 -5.44
C ASN A 199 -16.75 -3.17 -4.60
N TYR A 200 -16.11 -2.40 -3.74
CA TYR A 200 -15.17 -2.95 -2.77
C TYR A 200 -15.91 -3.54 -1.57
N TRP A 201 -15.48 -4.73 -1.15
CA TRP A 201 -15.94 -5.41 0.06
C TRP A 201 -15.02 -5.05 1.24
N ASN A 202 -15.65 -4.76 2.38
CA ASN A 202 -15.00 -4.27 3.60
C ASN A 202 -15.16 -5.22 4.80
N ARG A 203 -15.53 -6.49 4.58
CA ARG A 203 -15.63 -7.51 5.65
C ARG A 203 -14.24 -7.87 6.19
N ASN A 204 -13.63 -6.94 6.92
CA ASN A 204 -12.22 -6.90 7.24
C ASN A 204 -11.96 -6.47 8.70
N ILE A 205 -10.68 -6.36 9.04
CA ILE A 205 -10.18 -5.67 10.23
C ILE A 205 -9.70 -4.29 9.77
N VAL A 206 -10.45 -3.26 10.10
CA VAL A 206 -10.05 -1.87 9.84
C VAL A 206 -9.33 -1.29 11.05
N ILE A 207 -8.23 -0.58 10.82
CA ILE A 207 -7.37 0.01 11.87
C ILE A 207 -7.29 1.51 11.63
N SER A 208 -7.85 2.27 12.56
CA SER A 208 -7.78 3.74 12.61
C SER A 208 -7.12 4.26 13.90
N ARG A 209 -6.70 3.35 14.80
CA ARG A 209 -5.94 3.66 16.01
C ARG A 209 -4.44 3.70 15.71
N SER A 210 -3.81 4.84 15.99
CA SER A 210 -2.34 4.97 15.98
C SER A 210 -1.68 4.08 17.04
N ASN A 211 -0.38 3.83 16.91
CA ASN A 211 0.39 2.95 17.81
C ASN A 211 -0.25 1.56 17.95
N THR A 212 -0.38 0.86 16.82
CA THR A 212 -0.98 -0.48 16.77
C THR A 212 -0.03 -1.48 16.12
N GLU A 213 0.19 -2.62 16.77
CA GLU A 213 0.90 -3.76 16.20
C GLU A 213 -0.04 -4.96 16.00
N VAL A 214 -0.07 -5.50 14.78
CA VAL A 214 -0.72 -6.78 14.46
C VAL A 214 0.37 -7.82 14.26
N ALA A 215 0.37 -8.87 15.08
CA ALA A 215 1.42 -9.88 15.10
C ALA A 215 0.89 -11.30 14.91
N GLY A 216 1.41 -12.02 13.91
CA GLY A 216 1.16 -13.45 13.72
C GLY A 216 -0.23 -13.80 13.19
N LEU A 217 -0.98 -12.83 12.64
CA LEU A 217 -2.28 -13.08 12.03
C LEU A 217 -2.11 -13.83 10.71
N THR A 218 -2.93 -14.85 10.49
CA THR A 218 -2.98 -15.59 9.22
C THR A 218 -4.34 -15.39 8.55
N HIS A 219 -4.34 -14.97 7.29
CA HIS A 219 -5.55 -14.89 6.47
C HIS A 219 -5.47 -15.79 5.23
N TYR A 220 -6.49 -16.61 5.06
CA TYR A 220 -6.71 -17.47 3.92
C TYR A 220 -7.93 -17.02 3.13
N VAL A 221 -7.80 -17.05 1.81
CA VAL A 221 -8.91 -16.84 0.89
C VAL A 221 -9.19 -18.14 0.13
N VAL A 222 -10.45 -18.57 0.15
CA VAL A 222 -10.92 -19.79 -0.52
C VAL A 222 -12.23 -19.52 -1.27
N GLY A 223 -12.64 -20.45 -2.14
CA GLY A 223 -13.93 -20.36 -2.82
C GLY A 223 -14.00 -19.37 -3.99
N GLU A 224 -12.90 -18.72 -4.37
CA GLU A 224 -12.84 -17.83 -5.54
C GLU A 224 -13.18 -18.54 -6.84
N THR A 225 -14.09 -17.96 -7.62
CA THR A 225 -14.59 -18.55 -8.89
C THR A 225 -13.97 -17.86 -10.11
N ALA A 226 -14.66 -17.85 -11.25
CA ALA A 226 -14.31 -17.03 -12.42
C ALA A 226 -14.81 -15.58 -12.29
N VAL A 227 -15.73 -15.32 -11.37
CA VAL A 227 -16.30 -14.00 -11.08
C VAL A 227 -16.18 -13.70 -9.59
N GLY A 228 -16.10 -12.40 -9.27
CA GLY A 228 -16.01 -11.86 -7.94
C GLY A 228 -15.76 -10.35 -7.97
N CYS A 229 -15.91 -9.71 -6.81
CA CYS A 229 -15.63 -8.30 -6.59
C CYS A 229 -14.44 -8.11 -5.65
N PRO A 230 -13.73 -6.98 -5.74
CA PRO A 230 -12.50 -6.78 -5.00
C PRO A 230 -12.73 -6.49 -3.52
N TYR A 231 -11.73 -6.84 -2.71
CA TYR A 231 -11.66 -6.48 -1.30
C TYR A 231 -10.79 -5.26 -1.09
N SER A 232 -11.15 -4.41 -0.12
CA SER A 232 -10.38 -3.22 0.26
C SER A 232 -9.14 -3.51 1.10
N GLY A 233 -8.82 -4.78 1.35
CA GLY A 233 -7.83 -5.25 2.33
C GLY A 233 -8.50 -5.95 3.49
N PHE A 234 -8.04 -7.14 3.87
CA PHE A 234 -8.45 -7.83 5.10
C PHE A 234 -7.87 -7.18 6.35
N ILE A 235 -6.62 -6.70 6.29
CA ILE A 235 -6.11 -5.70 7.24
C ILE A 235 -6.06 -4.37 6.49
N SER A 236 -6.94 -3.45 6.88
CA SER A 236 -7.09 -2.14 6.24
C SER A 236 -6.70 -1.04 7.22
N VAL A 237 -5.56 -0.40 7.00
CA VAL A 237 -5.01 0.64 7.87
C VAL A 237 -5.32 2.01 7.30
N GLN A 238 -5.94 2.90 8.07
CA GLN A 238 -6.36 4.21 7.57
C GLN A 238 -6.21 5.35 8.58
N GLN A 239 -5.71 6.51 8.10
CA GLN A 239 -5.69 7.78 8.83
C GLN A 239 -5.17 7.66 10.28
N CYS A 240 -3.97 7.09 10.43
CA CYS A 240 -3.33 6.85 11.72
C CYS A 240 -1.81 6.82 11.59
N ALA A 241 -1.11 6.70 12.72
CA ALA A 241 0.35 6.70 12.76
C ALA A 241 0.93 5.47 13.47
N HIS A 242 2.17 5.12 13.12
CA HIS A 242 2.98 4.10 13.80
C HIS A 242 2.31 2.73 13.85
N ILE A 243 2.20 2.12 12.68
CA ILE A 243 1.53 0.83 12.49
C ILE A 243 2.55 -0.22 12.11
N THR A 244 2.53 -1.35 12.81
CA THR A 244 3.39 -2.49 12.51
C THR A 244 2.56 -3.73 12.20
N LEU A 245 2.79 -4.33 11.04
CA LEU A 245 2.34 -5.68 10.71
C LEU A 245 3.53 -6.63 10.83
N ARG A 246 3.48 -7.58 11.76
CA ARG A 246 4.61 -8.46 12.09
C ARG A 246 4.23 -9.92 11.89
N ASN A 247 5.02 -10.64 11.10
CA ASN A 247 4.88 -12.09 10.88
C ASN A 247 3.46 -12.49 10.43
N CYS A 248 2.77 -11.62 9.70
CA CYS A 248 1.44 -11.91 9.18
C CYS A 248 1.52 -12.73 7.89
N PHE A 249 0.49 -13.53 7.63
CA PHE A 249 0.34 -14.28 6.38
C PHE A 249 -0.90 -13.83 5.62
N ALA A 250 -0.74 -13.64 4.31
CA ALA A 250 -1.79 -13.27 3.36
C ALA A 250 -1.90 -14.29 2.21
N THR A 251 -3.09 -14.39 1.62
CA THR A 251 -3.33 -15.18 0.43
C THR A 251 -3.56 -14.27 -0.78
N GLY A 252 -2.81 -14.50 -1.86
CA GLY A 252 -3.04 -13.80 -3.11
C GLY A 252 -4.40 -14.15 -3.71
N HIS A 253 -5.21 -13.13 -4.01
CA HIS A 253 -6.50 -13.29 -4.68
C HIS A 253 -6.35 -13.48 -6.19
N LYS A 254 -7.35 -14.09 -6.83
CA LYS A 254 -7.44 -14.19 -8.29
C LYS A 254 -7.60 -12.82 -8.95
N ILE A 255 -7.09 -12.71 -10.18
CA ILE A 255 -7.36 -11.55 -11.04
C ILE A 255 -8.74 -11.70 -11.68
N TYR A 256 -9.59 -10.70 -11.49
CA TYR A 256 -10.86 -10.56 -12.22
C TYR A 256 -10.77 -9.42 -13.26
N SER A 257 -11.76 -9.30 -14.14
CA SER A 257 -11.85 -8.24 -15.14
C SER A 257 -13.22 -7.57 -15.12
N THR A 258 -13.27 -6.29 -15.46
CA THR A 258 -14.47 -5.47 -15.60
C THR A 258 -14.29 -4.42 -16.70
N ILE A 259 -15.25 -3.52 -16.89
CA ILE A 259 -15.14 -2.37 -17.79
C ILE A 259 -14.71 -1.14 -16.98
N GLY A 260 -13.59 -0.53 -17.39
CA GLY A 260 -13.06 0.69 -16.78
C GLY A 260 -13.82 1.95 -17.19
N ALA A 261 -13.46 3.08 -16.59
CA ALA A 261 -14.10 4.39 -16.85
C ALA A 261 -14.02 4.83 -18.32
N ALA A 262 -13.01 4.36 -19.07
CA ALA A 262 -12.88 4.61 -20.50
C ALA A 262 -13.68 3.64 -21.40
N GLY A 263 -14.56 2.80 -20.83
CA GLY A 263 -15.41 1.88 -21.58
C GLY A 263 -14.68 0.65 -22.16
N LYS A 264 -13.45 0.38 -21.71
CA LYS A 264 -12.63 -0.76 -22.15
C LYS A 264 -12.30 -1.70 -20.98
N PRO A 265 -11.95 -2.97 -21.26
CA PRO A 265 -11.64 -3.93 -20.20
C PRO A 265 -10.45 -3.49 -19.33
N VAL A 266 -10.59 -3.67 -18.02
CA VAL A 266 -9.54 -3.48 -17.02
C VAL A 266 -9.54 -4.63 -16.03
N SER A 267 -8.36 -4.99 -15.53
CA SER A 267 -8.24 -5.93 -14.42
C SER A 267 -8.68 -5.27 -13.10
N MET A 268 -9.35 -6.04 -12.25
CA MET A 268 -9.81 -5.61 -10.93
C MET A 268 -8.81 -6.01 -9.86
N GLY A 269 -8.36 -5.02 -9.10
CA GLY A 269 -7.44 -5.23 -8.01
C GLY A 269 -8.12 -5.50 -6.69
N THR A 270 -7.69 -6.58 -6.03
CA THR A 270 -8.18 -6.98 -4.71
C THR A 270 -6.99 -7.20 -3.80
N TYR A 271 -7.13 -6.78 -2.55
CA TYR A 271 -6.02 -6.66 -1.61
C TYR A 271 -6.30 -7.45 -0.35
N ASP A 272 -5.23 -7.96 0.25
CA ASP A 272 -5.27 -8.56 1.59
C ASP A 272 -4.78 -7.54 2.64
N TYR A 273 -3.85 -6.68 2.25
CA TYR A 273 -3.37 -5.54 3.03
C TYR A 273 -3.68 -4.22 2.33
N ASN A 274 -4.06 -3.21 3.10
CA ASN A 274 -4.22 -1.86 2.60
C ASN A 274 -3.69 -0.84 3.63
N ALA A 275 -3.08 0.23 3.14
CA ALA A 275 -2.67 1.37 3.95
C ALA A 275 -3.03 2.68 3.24
N ASN A 276 -3.73 3.58 3.92
CA ASN A 276 -4.17 4.85 3.33
C ASN A 276 -4.05 6.00 4.34
N ASN A 277 -3.32 7.08 4.00
CA ASN A 277 -3.07 8.19 4.92
C ASN A 277 -2.42 7.70 6.23
N VAL A 278 -1.25 7.08 6.14
CA VAL A 278 -0.55 6.48 7.30
C VAL A 278 0.85 7.04 7.41
N VAL A 279 1.23 7.52 8.60
CA VAL A 279 2.59 7.96 8.90
C VAL A 279 3.32 6.89 9.70
N GLY A 280 4.43 6.37 9.21
CA GLY A 280 5.18 5.27 9.85
C GLY A 280 4.48 3.92 9.67
N PHE A 281 4.45 3.39 8.45
CA PHE A 281 3.88 2.09 8.13
C PHE A 281 4.98 1.03 7.97
N THR A 282 4.97 0.02 8.84
CA THR A 282 6.01 -1.00 8.90
C THR A 282 5.43 -2.41 8.69
N MET A 283 6.05 -3.19 7.80
CA MET A 283 5.81 -4.62 7.66
C MET A 283 7.10 -5.39 7.92
N ILE A 284 7.08 -6.33 8.87
CA ILE A 284 8.24 -7.14 9.25
C ILE A 284 7.88 -8.62 9.15
N GLY A 285 8.63 -9.39 8.36
CA GLY A 285 8.44 -10.84 8.28
C GLY A 285 7.09 -11.28 7.68
N CYS A 286 6.34 -10.38 7.03
CA CYS A 286 5.06 -10.71 6.40
C CYS A 286 5.26 -11.57 5.14
N ARG A 287 4.38 -12.55 4.93
CA ARG A 287 4.52 -13.56 3.89
C ARG A 287 3.23 -13.83 3.14
N MET A 288 3.39 -14.32 1.92
CA MET A 288 2.33 -14.99 1.16
C MET A 288 2.88 -16.21 0.43
N ASN A 289 2.00 -17.07 -0.06
CA ASN A 289 2.34 -18.12 -1.01
C ASN A 289 2.34 -17.60 -2.45
N HIS A 290 3.05 -18.30 -3.35
CA HIS A 290 2.99 -18.12 -4.80
C HIS A 290 3.26 -16.69 -5.29
N ILE A 291 4.31 -16.03 -4.79
CA ILE A 291 4.63 -14.64 -5.15
C ILE A 291 4.82 -14.41 -6.67
N THR A 292 5.20 -15.45 -7.41
CA THR A 292 5.39 -15.42 -8.88
C THR A 292 4.19 -15.92 -9.69
N ASP A 293 3.06 -16.28 -9.07
CA ASP A 293 1.86 -16.73 -9.78
C ASP A 293 1.12 -15.55 -10.41
N ARG A 294 1.20 -15.46 -11.74
CA ARG A 294 0.59 -14.38 -12.54
C ARG A 294 -0.92 -14.49 -12.69
N THR A 295 -1.54 -15.56 -12.19
CA THR A 295 -3.01 -15.67 -12.13
C THR A 295 -3.59 -14.96 -10.90
N ARG A 296 -2.72 -14.50 -10.00
CA ARG A 296 -3.05 -13.76 -8.78
C ARG A 296 -2.73 -12.29 -8.95
N TRP A 297 -3.52 -11.42 -8.32
CA TRP A 297 -3.33 -9.97 -8.39
C TRP A 297 -2.07 -9.56 -7.60
N GLY A 298 -2.25 -9.09 -6.39
CA GLY A 298 -1.19 -8.63 -5.53
C GLY A 298 -1.75 -8.41 -4.14
N VAL A 299 -0.92 -8.51 -3.11
CA VAL A 299 -1.43 -8.59 -1.72
C VAL A 299 -1.63 -7.24 -1.06
N ILE A 300 -0.97 -6.19 -1.54
CA ILE A 300 -1.03 -4.87 -0.90
C ILE A 300 -1.28 -3.74 -1.91
N GLY A 301 -1.95 -2.70 -1.44
CA GLY A 301 -2.06 -1.40 -2.09
C GLY A 301 -1.98 -0.28 -1.04
N SER A 302 -1.19 0.77 -1.32
CA SER A 302 -1.01 1.92 -0.44
C SER A 302 -1.27 3.26 -1.12
N ASN A 303 -1.71 4.24 -0.34
CA ASN A 303 -2.01 5.60 -0.81
C ASN A 303 -1.65 6.62 0.28
N PHE A 304 -1.00 7.73 -0.10
CA PHE A 304 -0.78 8.87 0.81
C PHE A 304 -0.08 8.48 2.12
N CYS A 305 0.82 7.50 2.08
CA CYS A 305 1.55 7.07 3.26
C CYS A 305 2.90 7.79 3.35
N LYS A 306 3.43 7.92 4.56
CA LYS A 306 4.76 8.48 4.82
C LYS A 306 5.58 7.50 5.64
N ASP A 307 6.87 7.44 5.36
CA ASP A 307 7.82 6.60 6.09
C ASP A 307 7.40 5.12 6.10
N ILE A 308 7.51 4.49 4.93
CA ILE A 308 7.23 3.07 4.73
C ILE A 308 8.50 2.25 4.93
N LEU A 309 8.39 1.18 5.73
CA LEU A 309 9.41 0.15 5.88
C LEU A 309 8.83 -1.25 5.60
N LEU A 310 9.42 -1.97 4.65
CA LEU A 310 9.26 -3.41 4.51
C LEU A 310 10.58 -4.08 4.84
N GLU A 311 10.56 -5.00 5.80
CA GLU A 311 11.73 -5.74 6.24
C GLU A 311 11.46 -7.25 6.32
N ASP A 312 12.35 -8.07 5.79
CA ASP A 312 12.29 -9.54 5.85
C ASP A 312 10.98 -10.15 5.28
N CYS A 313 10.35 -9.47 4.32
CA CYS A 313 9.06 -9.86 3.75
C CYS A 313 9.18 -10.72 2.48
N HIS A 314 8.17 -11.56 2.23
CA HIS A 314 8.05 -12.41 1.04
C HIS A 314 6.65 -12.24 0.42
N LEU A 315 6.51 -11.28 -0.50
CA LEU A 315 5.23 -10.80 -1.03
C LEU A 315 5.24 -10.77 -2.56
N SER A 316 4.07 -10.75 -3.21
CA SER A 316 3.98 -10.66 -4.68
C SER A 316 4.33 -9.27 -5.18
N ARG A 317 4.14 -8.25 -4.33
CA ARG A 317 4.50 -6.86 -4.59
C ARG A 317 4.53 -6.00 -3.34
N MET A 318 5.04 -4.79 -3.52
CA MET A 318 4.61 -3.60 -2.79
C MET A 318 4.07 -2.59 -3.81
N ASP A 319 2.88 -2.04 -3.58
CA ASP A 319 2.18 -1.21 -4.57
C ASP A 319 1.67 0.08 -3.96
N THR A 320 2.12 1.21 -4.49
CA THR A 320 1.63 2.55 -4.15
C THR A 320 0.88 3.12 -5.34
N HIS A 321 -0.33 3.64 -5.14
CA HIS A 321 -1.13 4.25 -6.21
C HIS A 321 -1.01 5.77 -6.25
N MET A 322 -1.20 6.42 -5.09
CA MET A 322 -1.15 7.87 -4.92
C MET A 322 -0.12 8.16 -3.82
N GLY A 323 0.68 9.20 -4.04
CA GLY A 323 2.07 9.36 -3.58
C GLY A 323 2.41 8.94 -2.16
N VAL A 324 3.67 8.50 -2.00
CA VAL A 324 4.34 8.25 -0.73
C VAL A 324 5.46 9.24 -0.54
N SER A 325 5.71 9.68 0.69
CA SER A 325 6.76 10.64 1.00
C SER A 325 7.61 10.26 2.21
N GLY A 326 8.70 11.00 2.41
CA GLY A 326 9.71 10.71 3.43
C GLY A 326 10.63 9.56 3.01
N THR A 327 10.71 8.53 3.85
CA THR A 327 11.49 7.32 3.57
C THR A 327 10.60 6.20 3.02
N TYR A 328 11.10 5.49 2.01
CA TYR A 328 10.45 4.30 1.50
C TYR A 328 11.49 3.20 1.33
N VAL A 329 11.52 2.26 2.27
CA VAL A 329 12.59 1.27 2.41
C VAL A 329 12.05 -0.14 2.20
N ILE A 330 12.66 -0.87 1.26
CA ILE A 330 12.46 -2.29 1.01
C ILE A 330 13.77 -2.99 1.35
N ARG A 331 13.80 -3.80 2.41
CA ARG A 331 15.03 -4.41 2.93
C ARG A 331 14.87 -5.90 3.19
N ARG A 332 15.82 -6.71 2.70
CA ARG A 332 15.82 -8.17 2.88
C ARG A 332 14.51 -8.83 2.42
N CYS A 333 13.93 -8.30 1.34
CA CYS A 333 12.63 -8.73 0.85
C CYS A 333 12.73 -9.59 -0.42
N SER A 334 11.73 -10.42 -0.64
CA SER A 334 11.41 -11.02 -1.94
C SER A 334 10.10 -10.43 -2.46
N LEU A 335 10.14 -9.68 -3.57
CA LEU A 335 8.95 -9.15 -4.23
C LEU A 335 8.72 -9.86 -5.57
N GLY A 336 7.57 -10.51 -5.71
CA GLY A 336 7.21 -11.39 -6.82
C GLY A 336 6.90 -10.70 -8.15
N HIS A 337 6.02 -11.31 -8.94
CA HIS A 337 5.82 -10.97 -10.36
C HIS A 337 5.30 -9.54 -10.60
N MET A 338 4.61 -8.97 -9.62
CA MET A 338 4.11 -7.59 -9.69
C MET A 338 5.15 -6.57 -9.19
N GLY A 339 6.21 -7.01 -8.50
CA GLY A 339 7.38 -6.19 -8.19
C GLY A 339 7.10 -5.02 -7.24
N LEU A 340 7.76 -3.90 -7.50
CA LEU A 340 7.66 -2.68 -6.70
C LEU A 340 7.07 -1.56 -7.55
N ASN A 341 5.87 -1.10 -7.19
CA ASN A 341 5.32 0.14 -7.74
C ASN A 341 5.50 1.28 -6.74
N ALA A 342 5.98 2.42 -7.24
CA ALA A 342 6.22 3.61 -6.45
C ALA A 342 5.68 4.86 -7.15
N ILE A 343 5.41 5.89 -6.36
CA ILE A 343 5.10 7.25 -6.79
C ILE A 343 5.21 8.15 -5.58
N GLY A 344 5.69 9.38 -5.74
CA GLY A 344 5.72 10.37 -4.66
C GLY A 344 7.04 11.13 -4.57
N ARG A 345 7.64 11.23 -3.37
CA ARG A 345 8.85 12.02 -3.13
C ARG A 345 9.72 11.47 -2.00
N GLY A 346 10.94 11.97 -1.89
CA GLY A 346 11.88 11.62 -0.82
C GLY A 346 12.88 10.54 -1.23
N GLN A 347 13.21 9.63 -0.31
CA GLN A 347 14.24 8.60 -0.54
C GLN A 347 13.62 7.20 -0.65
N LEU A 348 13.64 6.64 -1.85
CA LEU A 348 13.32 5.23 -2.09
C LEU A 348 14.61 4.41 -1.99
N THR A 349 14.63 3.40 -1.12
CA THR A 349 15.76 2.49 -0.92
C THR A 349 15.30 1.05 -1.08
N VAL A 350 15.94 0.30 -1.98
CA VAL A 350 15.79 -1.14 -2.12
C VAL A 350 17.13 -1.79 -1.81
N GLU A 351 17.20 -2.57 -0.73
CA GLU A 351 18.46 -3.15 -0.29
C GLU A 351 18.35 -4.61 0.15
N ASP A 352 19.42 -5.38 -0.11
CA ASP A 352 19.56 -6.79 0.25
C ASP A 352 18.37 -7.65 -0.23
N SER A 353 17.75 -7.29 -1.35
CA SER A 353 16.44 -7.82 -1.77
C SER A 353 16.49 -8.52 -3.13
N THR A 354 15.56 -9.45 -3.35
CA THR A 354 15.34 -10.13 -4.64
C THR A 354 13.98 -9.75 -5.23
N LEU A 355 13.96 -9.24 -6.47
CA LEU A 355 12.73 -8.80 -7.12
C LEU A 355 12.52 -9.56 -8.44
N TYR A 356 11.27 -9.90 -8.74
CA TYR A 356 10.86 -10.73 -9.89
C TYR A 356 9.95 -9.99 -10.89
N GLY A 357 9.69 -8.70 -10.67
CA GLY A 357 8.85 -7.88 -11.54
C GLY A 357 9.43 -7.73 -12.95
N SER A 358 8.59 -7.31 -13.91
CA SER A 358 9.03 -6.93 -15.27
C SER A 358 10.04 -5.77 -15.26
N SER A 359 10.03 -4.97 -14.19
CA SER A 359 11.03 -3.97 -13.83
C SER A 359 11.42 -4.14 -12.37
N LEU A 360 12.60 -3.65 -11.99
CA LEU A 360 13.03 -3.61 -10.60
C LEU A 360 12.19 -2.60 -9.80
N VAL A 361 11.95 -1.43 -10.39
CA VAL A 361 11.06 -0.39 -9.85
C VAL A 361 10.16 0.12 -10.97
N SER A 362 8.86 0.21 -10.73
CA SER A 362 7.91 0.84 -11.66
C SER A 362 7.31 2.09 -11.04
N PHE A 363 7.52 3.25 -11.66
CA PHE A 363 6.80 4.45 -11.28
C PHE A 363 5.40 4.47 -11.90
N ARG A 364 4.39 4.86 -11.13
CA ARG A 364 2.98 4.74 -11.55
C ARG A 364 2.63 5.65 -12.73
N ARG A 365 2.59 5.06 -13.93
CA ARG A 365 2.31 5.74 -15.19
C ARG A 365 0.97 6.47 -15.25
N ASP A 366 -0.07 5.87 -14.67
CA ASP A 366 -1.43 6.42 -14.69
C ASP A 366 -1.59 7.64 -13.77
N TYR A 367 -0.54 7.95 -13.00
CA TYR A 367 -0.40 9.13 -12.14
C TYR A 367 0.90 9.90 -12.45
N GLY A 368 1.41 9.82 -13.68
CA GLY A 368 2.49 10.68 -14.17
C GLY A 368 3.92 10.21 -13.90
N SER A 369 4.09 8.99 -13.36
CA SER A 369 5.40 8.37 -13.09
C SER A 369 6.32 9.19 -12.18
N THR A 370 5.78 10.01 -11.28
CA THR A 370 6.60 10.95 -10.52
C THR A 370 7.33 10.31 -9.33
N TRP A 371 8.61 10.63 -9.16
CA TRP A 371 9.36 10.48 -7.92
C TRP A 371 10.30 11.66 -7.72
N GLU A 372 9.89 12.62 -6.89
CA GLU A 372 10.71 13.78 -6.58
C GLU A 372 11.71 13.45 -5.45
N GLY A 373 12.91 13.03 -5.83
CA GLY A 373 13.98 12.72 -4.88
C GLY A 373 14.95 11.67 -5.41
N ALA A 374 15.42 10.78 -4.55
CA ALA A 374 16.47 9.80 -4.89
C ALA A 374 15.97 8.36 -4.82
N LEU A 375 16.53 7.52 -5.69
CA LEU A 375 16.40 6.06 -5.67
C LEU A 375 17.75 5.41 -5.38
N LYS A 376 17.82 4.55 -4.36
CA LYS A 376 19.02 3.81 -3.96
C LYS A 376 18.76 2.32 -4.04
N ILE A 377 19.62 1.59 -4.77
CA ILE A 377 19.57 0.14 -4.94
C ILE A 377 20.87 -0.44 -4.41
N ARG A 378 20.81 -1.35 -3.43
CA ARG A 378 22.01 -1.90 -2.78
C ARG A 378 21.96 -3.40 -2.58
N ASN A 379 23.00 -4.13 -2.97
CA ASN A 379 23.11 -5.58 -2.74
C ASN A 379 21.87 -6.36 -3.19
N CYS A 380 21.30 -6.00 -4.34
CA CYS A 380 20.05 -6.56 -4.82
C CYS A 380 20.26 -7.60 -5.92
N ARG A 381 19.27 -8.47 -6.08
CA ARG A 381 19.12 -9.33 -7.25
C ARG A 381 17.81 -9.02 -7.97
N TRP A 382 17.87 -8.87 -9.28
CA TRP A 382 16.69 -8.71 -10.12
C TRP A 382 16.59 -9.85 -11.12
N ILE A 383 15.43 -10.50 -11.18
CA ILE A 383 15.09 -11.53 -12.17
C ILE A 383 13.93 -10.98 -13.00
N PRO A 384 14.20 -10.30 -14.13
CA PRO A 384 13.20 -9.64 -14.95
C PRO A 384 12.07 -10.60 -15.34
N ALA A 385 10.83 -10.14 -15.19
CA ALA A 385 9.63 -10.87 -15.60
C ALA A 385 9.61 -12.33 -15.09
N CYS A 386 10.02 -12.58 -13.85
CA CYS A 386 10.13 -13.93 -13.26
C CYS A 386 10.97 -14.92 -14.08
N GLY A 387 11.88 -14.44 -14.94
CA GLY A 387 12.73 -15.26 -15.79
C GLY A 387 12.12 -15.61 -17.14
N ASP A 388 10.95 -15.05 -17.52
CA ASP A 388 10.46 -15.16 -18.89
C ASP A 388 11.35 -14.34 -19.85
N ILE A 389 11.28 -14.68 -21.14
CA ILE A 389 11.96 -13.91 -22.19
C ILE A 389 11.43 -12.47 -22.21
N CYS A 390 12.28 -11.48 -21.93
CA CYS A 390 11.94 -10.07 -22.06
C CYS A 390 13.15 -9.20 -22.41
N GLN A 391 12.90 -7.99 -22.93
CA GLN A 391 13.89 -6.92 -22.94
C GLN A 391 13.84 -6.24 -21.56
N PRO A 392 14.87 -6.37 -20.70
CA PRO A 392 14.80 -5.82 -19.36
C PRO A 392 14.92 -4.29 -19.39
N HIS A 393 13.98 -3.62 -18.72
CA HIS A 393 14.05 -2.21 -18.35
C HIS A 393 13.97 -2.11 -16.83
N MET A 394 15.07 -1.69 -16.20
CA MET A 394 15.22 -1.75 -14.75
C MET A 394 14.25 -0.82 -14.02
N ILE A 395 14.09 0.41 -14.52
CA ILE A 395 13.19 1.41 -13.98
C ILE A 395 12.16 1.75 -15.04
N ASN A 396 10.90 1.44 -14.76
CA ASN A 396 9.78 1.75 -15.64
C ASN A 396 9.23 3.15 -15.32
N VAL A 397 9.36 4.04 -16.29
CA VAL A 397 8.82 5.40 -16.32
C VAL A 397 8.01 5.61 -17.60
N SER A 398 6.93 6.36 -17.51
CA SER A 398 6.09 6.66 -18.67
C SER A 398 5.27 7.93 -18.42
N ASN A 399 5.60 8.99 -19.16
CA ASN A 399 4.96 10.30 -19.12
C ASN A 399 5.38 11.10 -20.38
N ASP A 400 4.44 11.31 -21.30
CA ASP A 400 4.63 12.05 -22.56
C ASP A 400 4.52 13.58 -22.40
N GLY A 401 4.17 14.06 -21.21
CA GLY A 401 4.00 15.47 -20.87
C GLY A 401 2.71 16.12 -21.38
N MET A 402 1.72 15.32 -21.78
CA MET A 402 0.47 15.80 -22.38
C MET A 402 -0.73 15.87 -21.42
N HIS A 403 -0.57 15.40 -20.18
CA HIS A 403 -1.67 15.28 -19.22
C HIS A 403 -1.40 16.03 -17.93
N ASP A 404 -2.42 16.78 -17.47
CA ASP A 404 -2.39 17.45 -16.18
C ASP A 404 -2.72 16.45 -15.06
N PHE A 405 -1.71 16.04 -14.30
CA PHE A 405 -1.92 15.20 -13.11
C PHE A 405 -2.29 16.02 -11.86
N GLY A 406 -2.30 17.36 -11.96
CA GLY A 406 -2.48 18.30 -10.86
C GLY A 406 -1.17 18.69 -10.16
N TYR A 407 -0.03 18.18 -10.61
CA TYR A 407 1.30 18.45 -10.05
C TYR A 407 2.43 18.28 -11.07
N PRO A 408 3.60 18.93 -10.85
CA PRO A 408 4.81 18.67 -11.62
C PRO A 408 5.26 17.22 -11.51
N CYS A 409 5.61 16.61 -12.64
CA CYS A 409 6.07 15.22 -12.70
C CYS A 409 7.58 15.18 -12.98
N SER A 410 8.30 14.33 -12.25
CA SER A 410 9.74 14.15 -12.41
C SER A 410 10.15 12.70 -12.20
N MET A 411 11.19 12.26 -12.91
CA MET A 411 11.96 11.08 -12.52
C MET A 411 12.72 11.35 -11.21
N PRO A 412 13.22 10.31 -10.51
CA PRO A 412 14.24 10.51 -9.49
C PRO A 412 15.39 11.37 -10.03
N GLU A 413 15.78 12.39 -9.29
CA GLU A 413 16.91 13.26 -9.64
C GLU A 413 18.20 12.43 -9.73
N GLU A 414 18.40 11.55 -8.75
CA GLU A 414 19.55 10.66 -8.67
C GLU A 414 19.09 9.19 -8.50
N VAL A 415 19.73 8.31 -9.26
CA VAL A 415 19.69 6.86 -9.05
C VAL A 415 21.08 6.36 -8.65
N VAL A 416 21.20 5.75 -7.48
CA VAL A 416 22.45 5.14 -7.00
C VAL A 416 22.31 3.63 -6.97
N ILE A 417 23.23 2.93 -7.61
CA ILE A 417 23.27 1.46 -7.68
C ILE A 417 24.60 0.98 -7.13
N ASP A 418 24.53 0.11 -6.12
CA ASP A 418 25.69 -0.41 -5.41
C ASP A 418 25.52 -1.92 -5.15
N GLY A 419 26.14 -2.77 -5.97
CA GLY A 419 26.00 -4.22 -5.86
C GLY A 419 24.66 -4.74 -6.37
N LEU A 420 24.38 -4.63 -7.67
CA LEU A 420 23.18 -5.18 -8.30
C LEU A 420 23.56 -6.33 -9.24
N PHE A 421 22.95 -7.50 -9.05
CA PHE A 421 22.99 -8.59 -10.03
C PHE A 421 21.67 -8.65 -10.81
N VAL A 422 21.75 -8.62 -12.14
CA VAL A 422 20.59 -8.77 -13.04
C VAL A 422 20.67 -10.10 -13.78
N ASP A 423 19.65 -10.93 -13.62
CA ASP A 423 19.51 -12.21 -14.29
C ASP A 423 18.83 -12.04 -15.66
N ASP A 424 19.56 -11.43 -16.61
CA ASP A 424 19.15 -11.23 -18.00
C ASP A 424 19.52 -12.42 -18.90
N SER A 425 19.41 -13.64 -18.36
CA SER A 425 19.75 -14.88 -19.08
C SER A 425 18.73 -15.26 -20.17
N ASN A 426 17.47 -14.83 -20.02
CA ASN A 426 16.37 -15.09 -20.95
C ASN A 426 15.95 -13.81 -21.66
N THR A 427 16.54 -13.55 -22.82
CA THR A 427 16.35 -12.31 -23.60
C THR A 427 16.01 -12.59 -25.07
N PRO A 428 15.39 -11.63 -25.78
CA PRO A 428 15.13 -11.75 -27.22
C PRO A 428 16.38 -11.98 -28.06
N ASP A 429 16.18 -12.45 -29.30
CA ASP A 429 17.25 -12.50 -30.30
C ASP A 429 17.86 -11.11 -30.53
N ASN A 430 19.18 -11.06 -30.77
CA ASN A 430 19.94 -9.83 -30.95
C ASN A 430 19.94 -8.89 -29.73
N TYR A 431 19.82 -9.46 -28.52
CA TYR A 431 19.95 -8.70 -27.28
C TYR A 431 21.29 -7.96 -27.18
N GLN A 432 21.22 -6.66 -26.88
CA GLN A 432 22.37 -5.75 -26.77
C GLN A 432 22.55 -5.21 -25.34
N GLY A 433 21.99 -5.89 -24.35
CA GLY A 433 21.97 -5.42 -22.97
C GLY A 433 20.66 -4.74 -22.58
N MET A 434 20.45 -4.69 -21.26
CA MET A 434 19.25 -4.10 -20.64
C MET A 434 19.25 -2.58 -20.78
N TYR A 435 18.15 -1.94 -20.41
CA TYR A 435 18.09 -0.50 -20.22
C TYR A 435 17.92 -0.14 -18.75
N PHE A 436 18.52 0.97 -18.32
CA PHE A 436 18.21 1.56 -17.01
C PHE A 436 16.77 2.06 -16.95
N PHE A 437 16.33 2.75 -18.00
CA PHE A 437 14.99 3.32 -18.08
C PHE A 437 14.24 2.83 -19.32
N THR A 438 12.91 2.77 -19.24
CA THR A 438 12.03 2.79 -20.41
C THR A 438 12.13 4.14 -21.15
N ALA A 439 11.49 4.25 -22.31
CA ALA A 439 11.29 5.53 -22.98
C ALA A 439 10.04 6.22 -22.37
N PRO A 440 10.16 7.41 -21.74
CA PRO A 440 9.03 8.06 -21.08
C PRO A 440 7.90 8.43 -22.05
N ASP A 441 8.28 8.77 -23.28
CA ASP A 441 7.36 9.21 -24.35
C ASP A 441 6.62 8.04 -25.01
N ASP A 442 7.05 6.79 -24.75
CA ASP A 442 6.37 5.58 -25.24
C ASP A 442 5.18 5.24 -24.33
N PHE A 443 4.33 6.23 -24.12
CA PHE A 443 3.15 6.12 -23.27
C PHE A 443 1.96 5.60 -24.09
N HIS A 444 1.29 4.58 -23.56
CA HIS A 444 0.06 4.04 -24.11
C HIS A 444 -1.01 4.00 -23.02
N ASP A 445 -1.99 4.92 -23.05
CA ASP A 445 -3.11 4.91 -22.10
C ASP A 445 -4.14 3.80 -22.38
N GLY A 446 -4.08 3.20 -23.58
CA GLY A 446 -5.06 2.22 -24.04
C GLY A 446 -6.42 2.84 -24.39
N VAL A 447 -6.56 4.16 -24.39
CA VAL A 447 -7.80 4.88 -24.72
C VAL A 447 -7.67 5.47 -26.13
N GLU A 448 -6.68 6.33 -26.35
CA GLU A 448 -6.41 7.03 -27.61
C GLU A 448 -4.98 6.75 -28.08
N GLN A 449 -4.74 6.79 -29.39
CA GLN A 449 -3.36 6.87 -29.91
C GLN A 449 -2.90 8.32 -29.80
N ALA A 450 -2.51 8.74 -28.59
CA ALA A 450 -1.85 10.02 -28.43
C ALA A 450 -0.53 10.00 -29.21
N SER A 451 -0.32 10.99 -30.08
CA SER A 451 1.00 11.28 -30.63
C SER A 451 1.56 12.45 -29.84
N ALA A 452 2.77 12.29 -29.29
CA ALA A 452 3.42 13.37 -28.55
C ALA A 452 3.62 14.57 -29.49
N SER A 453 3.08 15.73 -29.13
CA SER A 453 3.37 17.00 -29.81
C SER A 453 4.72 17.56 -29.36
N GLU A 454 5.32 18.43 -30.18
CA GLU A 454 6.50 19.19 -29.76
C GLU A 454 6.19 20.07 -28.53
N GLU A 455 4.99 20.63 -28.47
CA GLU A 455 4.49 21.35 -27.30
C GLU A 455 4.07 20.35 -26.22
N ARG A 456 4.78 20.36 -25.09
CA ARG A 456 4.50 19.54 -23.91
C ARG A 456 4.04 20.44 -22.76
N PRO A 457 2.72 20.65 -22.59
CA PRO A 457 2.20 21.60 -21.59
C PRO A 457 2.52 21.20 -20.14
N PHE A 458 2.74 19.91 -19.88
CA PHE A 458 3.07 19.36 -18.56
C PHE A 458 4.39 18.59 -18.62
N PRO A 459 5.53 19.27 -18.82
CA PRO A 459 6.80 18.60 -19.10
C PRO A 459 7.21 17.64 -17.97
N TYR A 460 7.81 16.51 -18.36
CA TYR A 460 8.34 15.51 -17.44
C TYR A 460 9.84 15.72 -17.24
N THR A 461 10.25 16.05 -16.01
CA THR A 461 11.66 16.30 -15.71
C THR A 461 12.47 14.99 -15.71
N PRO A 462 13.54 14.88 -16.52
CA PRO A 462 14.34 13.66 -16.59
C PRO A 462 15.24 13.48 -15.37
N CYS A 463 15.71 12.24 -15.18
CA CYS A 463 16.74 11.91 -14.20
C CYS A 463 18.05 12.63 -14.55
N GLN A 464 18.73 13.20 -13.57
CA GLN A 464 19.98 13.93 -13.83
C GLN A 464 21.18 12.99 -13.86
N GLN A 465 21.24 11.99 -12.97
CA GLN A 465 22.38 11.08 -12.92
C GLN A 465 22.06 9.66 -12.42
N VAL A 466 22.81 8.71 -12.97
CA VAL A 466 22.89 7.31 -12.52
C VAL A 466 24.33 7.03 -12.07
N ARG A 467 24.52 6.67 -10.80
CA ARG A 467 25.82 6.31 -10.22
C ARG A 467 25.89 4.81 -10.01
N LEU A 468 26.97 4.19 -10.50
CA LEU A 468 27.10 2.75 -10.60
C LEU A 468 28.34 2.25 -9.88
N ARG A 469 28.15 1.33 -8.94
CA ARG A 469 29.20 0.51 -8.35
C ARG A 469 28.74 -0.95 -8.29
N GLY A 470 29.55 -1.88 -8.76
CA GLY A 470 29.27 -3.33 -8.63
C GLY A 470 27.99 -3.82 -9.32
N LEU A 471 27.56 -3.21 -10.43
CA LEU A 471 26.48 -3.76 -11.26
C LEU A 471 27.02 -4.88 -12.16
N THR A 472 26.36 -6.04 -12.16
CA THR A 472 26.69 -7.19 -13.02
C THR A 472 25.44 -7.79 -13.65
N THR A 473 25.60 -8.36 -14.84
CA THR A 473 24.54 -9.01 -15.61
C THR A 473 24.91 -10.47 -15.90
N ALA A 474 23.94 -11.36 -15.99
CA ALA A 474 24.17 -12.77 -16.36
C ALA A 474 24.70 -12.89 -17.80
N SER A 475 24.27 -12.02 -18.69
CA SER A 475 24.73 -11.94 -20.09
C SER A 475 26.15 -11.39 -20.24
N GLY A 476 26.67 -10.67 -19.23
CA GLY A 476 27.91 -9.91 -19.31
C GLY A 476 27.85 -8.64 -20.18
N LEU A 477 26.68 -8.31 -20.74
CA LEU A 477 26.48 -7.11 -21.54
C LEU A 477 26.29 -5.88 -20.65
N ARG A 478 26.82 -4.74 -21.10
CA ARG A 478 26.67 -3.46 -20.40
C ARG A 478 25.24 -2.92 -20.55
N PRO A 479 24.64 -2.37 -19.48
CA PRO A 479 23.38 -1.65 -19.59
C PRO A 479 23.47 -0.43 -20.51
N ARG A 480 22.36 -0.14 -21.17
CA ARG A 480 22.13 1.09 -21.93
C ARG A 480 21.25 2.02 -21.10
N LEU A 481 21.28 3.32 -21.40
CA LEU A 481 20.54 4.29 -20.58
C LEU A 481 19.02 4.20 -20.79
N SER A 482 18.57 4.50 -22.00
CA SER A 482 17.15 4.46 -22.41
C SER A 482 17.08 4.31 -23.94
N PRO A 483 16.00 3.75 -24.50
CA PRO A 483 15.71 3.88 -25.92
C PRO A 483 15.45 5.33 -26.37
N SER A 484 15.17 6.25 -25.43
CA SER A 484 14.92 7.67 -25.71
C SER A 484 16.23 8.46 -25.89
N ALA A 485 16.38 9.08 -27.05
CA ALA A 485 17.51 9.98 -27.34
C ALA A 485 17.50 11.22 -26.42
N THR A 486 16.32 11.75 -26.11
CA THR A 486 16.16 12.92 -25.21
C THR A 486 16.71 12.61 -23.82
N MET A 487 16.36 11.47 -23.24
CA MET A 487 16.93 11.05 -21.95
C MET A 487 18.46 10.94 -21.99
N THR A 488 18.99 10.43 -23.09
CA THR A 488 20.44 10.25 -23.27
C THR A 488 21.20 11.59 -23.24
N ALA A 489 20.56 12.69 -23.62
CA ALA A 489 21.16 14.02 -23.56
C ALA A 489 21.14 14.66 -22.15
N HIS A 490 20.26 14.20 -21.25
CA HIS A 490 20.00 14.85 -19.97
C HIS A 490 20.48 14.07 -18.74
N THR A 491 20.76 12.77 -18.88
CA THR A 491 21.19 11.91 -17.77
C THR A 491 22.65 11.52 -17.90
N ALA A 492 23.46 11.85 -16.89
CA ALA A 492 24.84 11.38 -16.78
C ALA A 492 24.89 9.96 -16.21
N VAL A 493 25.75 9.09 -16.75
CA VAL A 493 26.07 7.78 -16.16
C VAL A 493 27.50 7.82 -15.64
N ILE A 494 27.67 7.61 -14.34
CA ILE A 494 28.93 7.71 -13.61
C ILE A 494 29.28 6.32 -13.07
N GLU A 495 30.36 5.72 -13.59
CA GLU A 495 30.94 4.49 -13.04
C GLU A 495 31.89 4.84 -11.88
N GLU A 496 31.67 4.23 -10.73
CA GLU A 496 32.49 4.37 -9.51
C GLU A 496 33.29 3.09 -9.27
N GLU A 497 34.52 3.25 -8.76
CA GLU A 497 35.43 2.14 -8.47
C GLU A 497 35.00 1.28 -7.27
#